data_AF-A0AAW3SR75-F1
#
_entry.id   AF-A0AAW3SR75-F1
#
_cell.length_a   1.000
_cell.length_b   1.000
_cell.length_c   1.000
_cell.angle_alpha   90.00
_cell.angle_beta   90.00
_cell.angle_gamma   90.00
#
_symmetry.space_group_name_H-M   'P 1'
#
loop_
_entity.id
_entity.type
_entity.pdbx_description
1 polymer ?
#
loop_
_entity_poly.entity_id
_entity_poly.type
_entity_poly.pdbx_seq_one_letter_code
_entity_poly.pdbx_strand_id
1 'polypeptide(L)'
;MSDKDIEQQIIAKGKTAPRVTPQHIDSIITNEYYFTAASGVEGELRFGNPQPQDPRDYHDSLKTLTFCVLSLENGFTVTGESACASAENFDAEIGRKIARKNAVDKIWMLEGYLLKQRLHDTGGHTEEENFEHFLSYSGLHSESPDVIEKLRKAYYDGGYALQWKQE
;
A
#
# COMPACT_ATOMS: atom_id res chain seq x y z
N MET A 1 -2.69 -19.61 -9.78
CA MET A 1 -1.29 -19.20 -9.58
C MET A 1 -1.32 -17.97 -8.68
N SER A 2 -0.64 -18.03 -7.55
CA SER A 2 -0.61 -16.95 -6.54
C SER A 2 0.46 -15.91 -6.87
N ASP A 3 0.37 -14.71 -6.29
CA ASP A 3 1.40 -13.67 -6.44
C ASP A 3 2.77 -14.15 -5.91
N LYS A 4 2.77 -15.02 -4.88
CA LYS A 4 3.98 -15.66 -4.36
C LYS A 4 4.61 -16.61 -5.38
N ASP A 5 3.80 -17.35 -6.14
CA ASP A 5 4.29 -18.23 -7.21
C ASP A 5 4.92 -17.43 -8.35
N ILE A 6 4.36 -16.25 -8.67
CA ILE A 6 4.91 -15.35 -9.69
C ILE A 6 6.26 -14.78 -9.23
N GLU A 7 6.37 -14.31 -7.99
CA GLU A 7 7.65 -13.79 -7.46
C GLU A 7 8.74 -14.88 -7.45
N GLN A 8 8.41 -16.12 -7.08
CA GLN A 8 9.36 -17.24 -7.15
C GLN A 8 9.88 -17.46 -8.58
N GLN A 9 9.02 -17.35 -9.60
CA GLN A 9 9.45 -17.47 -11.00
C GLN A 9 10.34 -16.31 -11.45
N ILE A 10 10.08 -15.09 -10.97
CA ILE A 10 10.91 -13.91 -11.26
C ILE A 10 12.31 -14.11 -10.69
N ILE A 11 12.40 -14.57 -9.43
CA ILE A 11 13.67 -14.91 -8.77
C ILE A 11 14.39 -16.03 -9.50
N ALA A 12 13.70 -17.12 -9.84
CA ALA A 12 14.27 -18.26 -10.57
C ALA A 12 14.83 -17.87 -11.96
N LYS A 13 14.29 -16.81 -12.57
CA LYS A 13 14.76 -16.23 -13.83
C LYS A 13 15.90 -15.20 -13.67
N GLY A 14 16.41 -15.01 -12.46
CA GLY A 14 17.54 -14.11 -12.17
C GLY A 14 17.21 -12.62 -12.39
N LYS A 15 15.94 -12.21 -12.26
CA LYS A 15 15.54 -10.80 -12.41
C LYS A 15 15.75 -10.07 -11.09
N THR A 16 16.72 -9.15 -11.06
CA THR A 16 17.19 -8.48 -9.84
C THR A 16 16.80 -7.00 -9.72
N ALA A 17 16.16 -6.42 -10.74
CA ALA A 17 15.74 -5.02 -10.71
C ALA A 17 14.77 -4.74 -9.53
N PRO A 18 14.82 -3.54 -8.92
CA PRO A 18 13.90 -3.14 -7.86
C PRO A 18 12.44 -3.34 -8.27
N ARG A 19 11.64 -3.92 -7.39
CA ARG A 19 10.21 -4.21 -7.62
C ARG A 19 9.45 -4.27 -6.30
N VAL A 20 8.14 -4.08 -6.42
CA VAL A 20 7.20 -4.35 -5.33
C VAL A 20 7.03 -5.87 -5.19
N THR A 21 6.95 -6.36 -3.95
CA THR A 21 6.81 -7.80 -3.65
C THR A 21 5.47 -8.09 -2.96
N PRO A 22 4.96 -9.33 -3.04
CA PRO A 22 3.76 -9.71 -2.30
C PRO A 22 3.91 -9.49 -0.80
N GLN A 23 5.09 -9.75 -0.24
CA GLN A 23 5.39 -9.54 1.17
C GLN A 23 5.30 -8.06 1.56
N HIS A 24 5.78 -7.15 0.71
CA HIS A 24 5.66 -5.70 0.92
C HIS A 24 4.20 -5.26 0.93
N ILE A 25 3.40 -5.73 -0.03
CA ILE A 25 1.96 -5.42 -0.10
C ILE A 25 1.24 -5.91 1.15
N ASP A 26 1.54 -7.13 1.60
CA ASP A 26 0.95 -7.68 2.84
C ASP A 26 1.41 -6.89 4.08
N SER A 27 2.67 -6.43 4.13
CA SER A 27 3.21 -5.74 5.33
C SER A 27 2.66 -4.34 5.54
N ILE A 28 2.29 -3.62 4.47
CA ILE A 28 1.77 -2.25 4.58
C ILE A 28 0.28 -2.19 4.91
N ILE A 29 -0.45 -3.31 4.83
CA ILE A 29 -1.87 -3.37 5.22
C ILE A 29 -1.96 -3.56 6.73
N THR A 30 -2.54 -2.59 7.43
CA THR A 30 -2.65 -2.60 8.90
C THR A 30 -4.01 -3.07 9.41
N ASN A 31 -5.09 -2.80 8.67
CA ASN A 31 -6.45 -3.15 9.05
C ASN A 31 -7.30 -3.51 7.84
N GLU A 32 -8.27 -4.40 8.03
CA GLU A 32 -9.25 -4.79 7.01
C GLU A 32 -10.67 -4.71 7.57
N TYR A 33 -11.55 -4.01 6.87
CA TYR A 33 -12.96 -3.88 7.22
C TYR A 33 -13.84 -4.37 6.08
N TYR A 34 -14.93 -5.06 6.42
CA TYR A 34 -15.88 -5.62 5.45
C TYR A 34 -17.31 -5.28 5.83
N PHE A 35 -18.08 -4.79 4.87
CA PHE A 35 -19.50 -4.47 5.03
C PHE A 35 -20.21 -4.51 3.68
N THR A 36 -21.54 -4.62 3.68
CA THR A 36 -22.33 -4.42 2.45
C THR A 36 -22.76 -2.97 2.34
N ALA A 37 -23.10 -2.52 1.13
CA ALA A 37 -23.65 -1.18 0.93
C ALA A 37 -24.87 -0.92 1.83
N ALA A 38 -25.73 -1.93 2.00
CA ALA A 38 -26.89 -1.86 2.88
C ALA A 38 -26.49 -1.60 4.34
N SER A 39 -25.45 -2.27 4.85
CA SER A 39 -24.95 -2.01 6.22
C SER A 39 -24.35 -0.62 6.36
N GLY A 40 -23.70 -0.10 5.30
CA GLY A 40 -23.20 1.28 5.28
C GLY A 40 -24.32 2.31 5.38
N VAL A 41 -25.38 2.13 4.57
CA VAL A 41 -26.59 2.97 4.60
C VAL A 41 -27.28 2.89 5.96
N GLU A 42 -27.46 1.69 6.49
CA GLU A 42 -28.07 1.49 7.81
C GLU A 42 -27.27 2.17 8.93
N GLY A 43 -25.94 2.11 8.87
CA GLY A 43 -25.06 2.81 9.80
C GLY A 43 -25.27 4.33 9.77
N GLU A 44 -25.31 4.93 8.58
CA GLU A 44 -25.55 6.36 8.40
C GLU A 44 -26.94 6.79 8.90
N LEU A 45 -27.99 5.99 8.63
CA LEU A 45 -29.34 6.26 9.12
C LEU A 45 -29.44 6.21 10.65
N ARG A 46 -28.67 5.34 11.31
CA ARG A 46 -28.71 5.15 12.78
C ARG A 46 -27.86 6.14 13.55
N PHE A 47 -26.69 6.50 13.03
CA PHE A 47 -25.66 7.24 13.77
C PHE A 47 -25.21 8.54 13.09
N GLY A 48 -25.60 8.78 11.84
CA GLY A 48 -25.26 9.97 11.07
C GLY A 48 -26.32 11.07 11.18
N ASN A 49 -26.36 11.94 10.16
CA ASN A 49 -27.43 12.93 10.04
C ASN A 49 -28.61 12.26 9.33
N PRO A 50 -29.74 11.99 10.02
CA PRO A 50 -30.87 11.32 9.39
C PRO A 50 -31.39 12.20 8.25
N GLN A 51 -31.12 11.81 7.00
CA GLN A 51 -31.95 12.28 5.91
C GLN A 51 -33.36 11.71 6.11
N PRO A 52 -34.43 12.43 5.73
CA PRO A 52 -35.81 11.95 5.84
C PRO A 52 -36.12 10.90 4.75
N GLN A 53 -35.27 9.89 4.61
CA GLN A 53 -35.50 8.75 3.73
C GLN A 53 -36.14 7.64 4.57
N ASP A 54 -37.24 7.07 4.09
CA ASP A 54 -37.84 5.89 4.71
C ASP A 54 -36.79 4.76 4.72
N PRO A 55 -36.49 4.12 5.86
CA PRO A 55 -35.57 2.97 5.93
C PRO A 55 -35.93 1.80 4.99
N ARG A 56 -37.12 1.82 4.38
CA ARG A 56 -37.60 0.86 3.38
C ARG A 56 -37.29 1.24 1.93
N ASP A 57 -36.66 2.39 1.67
CA ASP A 57 -36.58 2.99 0.33
C ASP A 57 -35.27 2.73 -0.44
N TYR A 58 -34.34 1.95 0.12
CA TYR A 58 -33.10 1.58 -0.59
C TYR A 58 -33.21 0.23 -1.30
N HIS A 59 -32.61 0.16 -2.48
CA HIS A 59 -32.74 -0.99 -3.39
C HIS A 59 -32.06 -2.26 -2.85
N ASP A 60 -32.67 -3.43 -3.07
CA ASP A 60 -32.17 -4.72 -2.57
C ASP A 60 -30.76 -5.09 -3.07
N SER A 61 -30.32 -4.52 -4.19
CA SER A 61 -28.94 -4.68 -4.70
C SER A 61 -27.87 -4.23 -3.70
N LEU A 62 -28.19 -3.33 -2.78
CA LEU A 62 -27.25 -2.90 -1.74
C LEU A 62 -26.89 -4.02 -0.76
N LYS A 63 -27.74 -5.04 -0.62
CA LYS A 63 -27.48 -6.21 0.25
C LYS A 63 -26.42 -7.14 -0.34
N THR A 64 -26.20 -7.09 -1.65
CA THR A 64 -25.28 -7.99 -2.36
C THR A 64 -24.00 -7.30 -2.84
N LEU A 65 -23.90 -5.97 -2.69
CA LEU A 65 -22.69 -5.21 -2.93
C LEU A 65 -21.81 -5.22 -1.68
N THR A 66 -20.67 -5.92 -1.73
CA THR A 66 -19.70 -6.04 -0.64
C THR A 66 -18.52 -5.09 -0.84
N PHE A 67 -18.15 -4.37 0.21
CA PHE A 67 -16.96 -3.55 0.27
C PHE A 67 -15.90 -4.21 1.16
N CYS A 68 -14.64 -4.04 0.75
CA CYS A 68 -13.46 -4.22 1.58
C CYS A 68 -12.77 -2.86 1.69
N VAL A 69 -12.42 -2.44 2.91
CA VAL A 69 -11.64 -1.23 3.16
C VAL A 69 -10.36 -1.65 3.87
N LEU A 70 -9.23 -1.40 3.21
CA LEU A 70 -7.89 -1.65 3.73
C LEU A 70 -7.30 -0.33 4.22
N SER A 71 -6.81 -0.29 5.46
CA SER A 71 -5.99 0.83 5.94
C SER A 71 -4.53 0.48 5.76
N LEU A 72 -3.75 1.42 5.21
CA LEU A 72 -2.31 1.26 5.02
C LEU A 72 -1.53 1.90 6.18
N GLU A 73 -0.25 1.53 6.32
CA GLU A 73 0.64 2.03 7.38
C GLU A 73 0.75 3.56 7.41
N ASN A 74 0.71 4.21 6.24
CA ASN A 74 0.73 5.67 6.12
C ASN A 74 -0.63 6.34 6.39
N GLY A 75 -1.65 5.59 6.81
CA GLY A 75 -3.00 6.07 7.08
C GLY A 75 -3.88 6.23 5.83
N PHE A 76 -3.38 5.94 4.63
CA PHE A 76 -4.19 5.94 3.42
C PHE A 76 -5.15 4.75 3.40
N THR A 77 -6.37 4.94 2.90
CA THR A 77 -7.37 3.87 2.79
C THR A 77 -7.59 3.47 1.35
N VAL A 78 -7.58 2.17 1.07
CA VAL A 78 -7.88 1.61 -0.25
C VAL A 78 -9.13 0.75 -0.16
N THR A 79 -10.09 0.98 -1.05
CA THR A 79 -11.32 0.20 -1.12
C THR A 79 -11.28 -0.82 -2.23
N GLY A 80 -12.05 -1.89 -2.08
CA GLY A 80 -12.35 -2.82 -3.16
C GLY A 80 -13.79 -3.30 -3.04
N GLU A 81 -14.39 -3.60 -4.18
CA GLU A 81 -15.83 -3.83 -4.29
C GLU A 81 -16.11 -5.17 -4.98
N SER A 82 -17.12 -5.89 -4.51
CA SER A 82 -17.68 -7.07 -5.17
C SER A 82 -19.19 -6.88 -5.34
N ALA A 83 -19.62 -6.72 -6.59
CA ALA A 83 -21.03 -6.62 -6.94
C ALA A 83 -21.52 -7.98 -7.43
N CYS A 84 -22.42 -8.62 -6.69
CA CYS A 84 -23.03 -9.87 -7.13
C CYS A 84 -24.16 -9.58 -8.13
N ALA A 85 -24.10 -10.22 -9.30
CA ALA A 85 -25.06 -10.00 -10.38
C ALA A 85 -26.46 -10.58 -10.10
N SER A 86 -26.57 -11.58 -9.20
CA SER A 86 -27.85 -12.18 -8.81
C SER A 86 -27.84 -12.48 -7.31
N ALA A 87 -28.91 -12.08 -6.61
CA ALA A 87 -29.06 -12.33 -5.19
C ALA A 87 -29.09 -13.83 -4.84
N GLU A 88 -29.57 -14.69 -5.75
CA GLU A 88 -29.59 -16.14 -5.56
C GLU A 88 -28.17 -16.75 -5.49
N ASN A 89 -27.21 -16.11 -6.16
CA ASN A 89 -25.81 -16.55 -6.18
C ASN A 89 -24.95 -15.77 -5.17
N PHE A 90 -25.56 -14.99 -4.28
CA PHE A 90 -24.82 -14.22 -3.30
C PHE A 90 -24.19 -15.14 -2.25
N ASP A 91 -22.87 -15.05 -2.15
CA ASP A 91 -22.07 -15.67 -1.11
C ASP A 91 -21.18 -14.60 -0.47
N ALA A 92 -21.39 -14.36 0.82
CA ALA A 92 -20.70 -13.30 1.54
C ALA A 92 -19.18 -13.56 1.67
N GLU A 93 -18.77 -14.82 1.76
CA GLU A 93 -17.36 -15.18 1.88
C GLU A 93 -16.63 -14.97 0.54
N ILE A 94 -17.25 -15.41 -0.56
CA ILE A 94 -16.73 -15.18 -1.92
C ILE A 94 -16.70 -13.68 -2.23
N GLY A 95 -17.76 -12.94 -1.88
CA GLY A 95 -17.82 -11.49 -2.05
C GLY A 95 -16.69 -10.76 -1.35
N ARG A 96 -16.39 -11.14 -0.09
CA ARG A 96 -15.25 -10.59 0.67
C ARG A 96 -13.91 -10.90 0.01
N LYS A 97 -13.70 -12.14 -0.46
CA LYS A 97 -12.47 -12.53 -1.15
C LYS A 97 -12.23 -11.71 -2.42
N ILE A 98 -13.28 -11.51 -3.22
CA ILE A 98 -13.22 -10.68 -4.45
C ILE A 98 -12.98 -9.22 -4.09
N ALA A 99 -13.72 -8.66 -3.14
CA ALA A 99 -13.57 -7.27 -2.71
C ALA A 99 -12.14 -6.99 -2.18
N ARG A 100 -11.59 -7.89 -1.35
CA ARG A 100 -10.21 -7.80 -0.86
C ARG A 100 -9.21 -7.86 -2.01
N LYS A 101 -9.36 -8.82 -2.92
CA LYS A 101 -8.49 -8.92 -4.09
C LYS A 101 -8.49 -7.61 -4.90
N ASN A 102 -9.67 -7.05 -5.17
CA ASN A 102 -9.80 -5.79 -5.91
C ASN A 102 -9.13 -4.61 -5.17
N ALA A 103 -9.18 -4.57 -3.84
CA ALA A 103 -8.47 -3.56 -3.05
C ALA A 103 -6.94 -3.76 -3.14
N VAL A 104 -6.45 -4.99 -2.99
CA VAL A 104 -5.03 -5.34 -3.09
C VAL A 104 -4.47 -5.03 -4.48
N ASP A 105 -5.21 -5.31 -5.55
CA ASP A 105 -4.81 -4.99 -6.93
C ASP A 105 -4.63 -3.46 -7.13
N LYS A 106 -5.42 -2.62 -6.44
CA LYS A 106 -5.22 -1.16 -6.41
C LYS A 106 -3.94 -0.77 -5.65
N ILE A 107 -3.63 -1.43 -4.53
CA ILE A 107 -2.38 -1.20 -3.78
C ILE A 107 -1.16 -1.52 -4.64
N TRP A 108 -1.18 -2.62 -5.39
CA TRP A 108 -0.12 -2.97 -6.35
C TRP A 108 0.17 -1.85 -7.35
N MET A 109 -0.89 -1.23 -7.89
CA MET A 109 -0.75 -0.10 -8.81
C MET A 109 -0.14 1.14 -8.13
N LEU A 110 -0.56 1.44 -6.90
CA LEU A 110 -0.04 2.57 -6.12
C LEU A 110 1.44 2.38 -5.76
N GLU A 111 1.81 1.22 -5.19
CA GLU A 111 3.19 0.92 -4.83
C GLU A 111 4.10 0.83 -6.06
N GLY A 112 3.58 0.32 -7.18
CA GLY A 112 4.30 0.32 -8.46
C GLY A 112 4.58 1.73 -8.96
N TYR A 113 3.61 2.63 -8.88
CA TYR A 113 3.81 4.05 -9.20
C TYR A 113 4.81 4.71 -8.25
N LEU A 114 4.68 4.52 -6.93
CA LEU A 114 5.60 5.08 -5.93
C LEU A 114 7.03 4.59 -6.12
N LEU A 115 7.23 3.31 -6.46
CA LEU A 115 8.54 2.78 -6.82
C LEU A 115 9.09 3.47 -8.07
N LYS A 116 8.26 3.60 -9.13
CA LYS A 116 8.70 4.26 -10.36
C LYS A 116 9.03 5.74 -10.15
N GLN A 117 8.26 6.43 -9.32
CA GLN A 117 8.50 7.81 -8.93
C GLN A 117 9.81 7.95 -8.16
N ARG A 118 10.04 7.09 -7.15
CA ARG A 118 11.33 7.02 -6.44
C ARG A 118 12.49 6.83 -7.41
N LEU A 119 12.40 5.84 -8.30
CA LEU A 119 13.43 5.61 -9.32
C LEU A 119 13.60 6.79 -10.28
N HIS A 120 12.56 7.55 -10.59
CA HIS A 120 12.68 8.75 -11.42
C HIS A 120 13.45 9.85 -10.68
N ASP A 121 13.07 10.11 -9.43
CA ASP A 121 13.62 11.22 -8.62
C ASP A 121 15.08 10.97 -8.21
N THR A 122 15.46 9.70 -8.09
CA THR A 122 16.83 9.27 -7.78
C THR A 122 17.70 9.01 -9.03
N GLY A 123 17.18 9.26 -10.24
CA GLY A 123 17.93 8.98 -11.48
C GLY A 123 18.14 7.48 -11.78
N GLY A 124 17.35 6.61 -11.15
CA GLY A 124 17.37 5.16 -11.31
C GLY A 124 18.19 4.43 -10.25
N HIS A 125 18.80 5.17 -9.33
CA HIS A 125 19.59 4.64 -8.24
C HIS A 125 18.72 4.29 -7.04
N THR A 126 19.02 3.17 -6.39
CA THR A 126 18.50 2.84 -5.07
C THR A 126 18.93 3.89 -4.05
N GLU A 127 18.23 3.95 -2.92
CA GLU A 127 18.59 4.84 -1.81
C GLU A 127 20.02 4.60 -1.30
N GLU A 128 20.47 3.34 -1.32
CA GLU A 128 21.86 2.99 -1.01
C GLU A 128 22.83 3.48 -2.08
N GLU A 129 22.50 3.35 -3.37
CA GLU A 129 23.33 3.89 -4.46
C GLU A 129 23.42 5.43 -4.40
N ASN A 130 22.35 6.11 -3.99
CA ASN A 130 22.38 7.56 -3.75
C ASN A 130 23.24 7.92 -2.54
N PHE A 131 23.17 7.14 -1.47
CA PHE A 131 23.99 7.33 -0.28
C PHE A 131 25.48 7.12 -0.61
N GLU A 132 25.81 6.06 -1.35
CA GLU A 132 27.17 5.82 -1.86
C GLU A 132 27.63 6.94 -2.80
N HIS A 133 26.75 7.43 -3.68
CA HIS A 133 27.05 8.58 -4.53
C HIS A 133 27.28 9.86 -3.69
N PHE A 134 26.51 10.06 -2.62
CA PHE A 134 26.70 11.14 -1.65
C PHE A 134 28.05 11.02 -0.93
N LEU A 135 28.43 9.83 -0.44
CA LEU A 135 29.73 9.61 0.20
C LEU A 135 30.89 9.87 -0.75
N SER A 136 30.76 9.44 -2.00
CA SER A 136 31.74 9.69 -3.05
C SER A 136 31.87 11.19 -3.35
N TYR A 137 30.76 11.89 -3.61
CA TYR A 137 30.74 13.31 -3.97
C TYR A 137 31.18 14.23 -2.82
N SER A 138 30.82 13.89 -1.58
CA SER A 138 31.20 14.65 -0.37
C SER A 138 32.63 14.37 0.11
N GLY A 139 33.29 13.34 -0.42
CA GLY A 139 34.61 12.89 0.05
C GLY A 139 34.57 12.13 1.37
N LEU A 140 33.39 11.72 1.86
CA LEU A 140 33.20 10.99 3.11
C LEU A 140 33.35 9.48 2.97
N HIS A 141 33.58 8.96 1.75
CA HIS A 141 33.77 7.53 1.49
C HIS A 141 35.00 6.92 2.20
N SER A 142 35.94 7.74 2.68
CA SER A 142 37.13 7.30 3.42
C SER A 142 36.97 7.36 4.94
N GLU A 143 35.79 7.73 5.45
CA GLU A 143 35.50 7.75 6.88
C GLU A 143 35.45 6.34 7.48
N SER A 144 35.51 6.25 8.82
CA SER A 144 35.42 4.96 9.49
C SER A 144 34.03 4.33 9.32
N PRO A 145 33.90 2.99 9.37
CA PRO A 145 32.61 2.31 9.24
C PRO A 145 31.53 2.82 10.21
N ASP A 146 31.91 3.14 11.45
CA ASP A 146 31.01 3.70 12.46
C ASP A 146 30.47 5.09 12.09
N VAL A 147 31.28 5.90 11.40
CA VAL A 147 30.87 7.23 10.92
C VAL A 147 29.97 7.10 9.70
N ILE A 148 30.31 6.20 8.77
CA ILE A 148 29.48 5.90 7.59
C ILE A 148 28.09 5.42 8.03
N GLU A 149 28.00 4.56 9.04
CA GLU A 149 26.70 4.06 9.53
C GLU A 149 25.84 5.16 10.17
N LYS A 150 26.47 6.09 10.91
CA LYS A 150 25.77 7.27 11.45
C LYS A 150 25.28 8.21 10.34
N LEU A 151 26.10 8.42 9.31
CA LEU A 151 25.73 9.21 8.14
C LEU A 151 24.59 8.56 7.37
N ARG A 152 24.61 7.23 7.20
CA ARG A 152 23.56 6.44 6.57
C ARG A 152 22.24 6.64 7.29
N LYS A 153 22.25 6.48 8.62
CA LYS A 153 21.07 6.71 9.46
C LYS A 153 20.55 8.15 9.34
N ALA A 154 21.42 9.16 9.38
CA ALA A 154 21.02 10.56 9.26
C ALA A 154 20.46 10.91 7.88
N TYR A 155 21.04 10.35 6.82
CA TYR A 155 20.59 10.51 5.44
C TYR A 155 19.17 9.95 5.25
N TYR A 156 18.90 8.75 5.78
CA TYR A 156 17.58 8.12 5.71
C TYR A 156 16.53 8.77 6.65
N ASP A 157 16.94 9.27 7.81
CA ASP A 157 16.06 9.97 8.75
C ASP A 157 15.74 11.43 8.31
N GLY A 158 16.27 11.90 7.17
CA GLY A 158 16.05 13.26 6.66
C GLY A 158 16.80 14.36 7.42
N GLY A 159 17.83 14.00 8.19
CA GLY A 159 18.62 14.93 9.01
C GLY A 159 19.76 15.57 8.21
N TYR A 160 19.80 16.92 8.18
CA TYR A 160 20.90 17.67 7.58
C TYR A 160 22.26 17.26 8.19
N ALA A 161 23.07 16.50 7.44
CA ALA A 161 24.44 16.10 7.82
C ALA A 161 25.45 17.27 7.90
N LEU A 162 25.00 18.52 7.69
CA LEU A 162 25.86 19.71 7.57
C LEU A 162 26.19 20.42 8.88
N GLN A 163 25.68 19.98 10.04
CA GLN A 163 25.89 20.69 11.31
C GLN A 163 27.16 20.32 12.12
N TRP A 164 28.06 19.47 11.62
CA TRP A 164 29.21 18.99 12.41
C TRP A 164 30.59 19.43 11.88
N LYS A 165 30.68 20.66 11.37
CA LYS A 165 31.95 21.40 11.31
C LYS A 165 31.78 22.76 11.96
N GLN A 166 31.81 22.81 13.29
CA GLN A 166 32.40 23.93 14.03
C GLN A 166 32.61 23.56 15.51
N GLU A 167 33.88 23.70 15.90
CA GLU A 167 34.52 23.59 17.24
C GLU A 167 34.74 22.20 17.84
#